data_AF-A0A2E1IJG8-F1
#
_entry.id   AF-A0A2E1IJG8-F1
#
_cell.length_a   1.000
_cell.length_b   1.000
_cell.length_c   1.000
_cell.angle_alpha   90.00
_cell.angle_beta   90.00
_cell.angle_gamma   90.00
#
_symmetry.space_group_name_H-M   'P 1'
#
loop_
_entity.id
_entity.type
_entity.pdbx_description
1 polymer ?
#
loop_
_entity_poly.entity_id
_entity_poly.type
_entity_poly.pdbx_seq_one_letter_code
_entity_poly.pdbx_strand_id
1 'polypeptide(L)'
;MVRIEQRPTSKAMEVQASLPTMAAPRKRKGARRRLSTILIVLAVLTGAGLLWRYQILQKSTKDLSPYTVEASQGSLSGVITASGELKAKRRVNVSPRNRGLLDELLVEEGDLVEEGETLAVMDRGDFEDRLDERQALLRQAEAAFRAKQDDYRRREGLFQQGVVSADSFNTIRSDMVAAQANVIAAKERIQQLQEEGRQLVIRAPFSGTITARYAEPGAFVTPTTSASTNAGATSSSVVELSQGLEVVARVPESDIGRIAIGQKAEIRVDAFPDERFQARVSEIAPRAEKQDNVTSFEVELDLVEPPQKLLIGMTADIDFQTGRSAERTLVPTVAIVTENGKPGVLLVGEQQEPTFQAVELGSSSGDRTAILNGLKPGTRVFIDLPPWAKQNRD
;
A
#
# COMPACT_ATOMS: atom_id res chain seq x y z
N MET A 1 58.85 -36.81 71.00
CA MET A 1 59.82 -35.91 70.34
C MET A 1 59.59 -34.51 70.86
N VAL A 2 60.48 -34.06 71.77
CA VAL A 2 61.38 -32.90 71.56
C VAL A 2 60.59 -31.60 71.77
N ARG A 3 60.45 -31.04 72.99
CA ARG A 3 61.48 -30.55 73.93
C ARG A 3 62.44 -29.63 73.18
N ILE A 4 62.51 -28.33 73.45
CA ILE A 4 63.58 -27.70 74.25
C ILE A 4 63.36 -26.17 74.03
N GLU A 5 63.13 -25.33 75.05
CA GLU A 5 64.14 -24.73 75.97
C GLU A 5 64.92 -23.58 75.25
N GLN A 6 65.33 -22.43 75.79
CA GLN A 6 65.42 -21.75 77.10
C GLN A 6 65.47 -20.22 76.78
N ARG A 7 64.93 -19.26 77.56
CA ARG A 7 65.37 -18.73 78.88
C ARG A 7 66.79 -18.07 78.84
N PRO A 8 67.19 -17.23 79.81
CA PRO A 8 66.67 -15.91 80.24
C PRO A 8 67.84 -14.94 80.60
N THR A 9 67.59 -13.76 81.20
CA THR A 9 68.29 -13.14 82.36
C THR A 9 67.70 -11.74 82.62
N SER A 10 67.09 -11.43 83.77
CA SER A 10 67.69 -11.16 85.10
C SER A 10 68.44 -9.82 85.11
N LYS A 11 68.23 -8.82 85.99
CA LYS A 11 68.02 -8.89 87.44
C LYS A 11 67.74 -7.48 88.04
N ALA A 12 66.91 -7.45 89.11
CA ALA A 12 66.95 -6.63 90.35
C ALA A 12 66.90 -5.07 90.26
N MET A 13 66.36 -4.29 91.20
CA MET A 13 66.13 -4.37 92.66
C MET A 13 64.83 -3.59 93.00
N GLU A 14 63.90 -4.07 93.83
CA GLU A 14 63.83 -3.94 95.31
C GLU A 14 63.55 -2.47 95.73
N VAL A 15 62.47 -2.16 96.47
CA VAL A 15 62.38 -2.22 97.95
C VAL A 15 60.91 -2.02 98.42
N GLN A 16 60.48 -2.94 99.31
CA GLN A 16 59.64 -2.88 100.55
C GLN A 16 58.58 -1.77 100.75
N ALA A 17 57.52 -1.89 101.58
CA ALA A 17 56.84 -2.90 102.41
C ALA A 17 55.49 -2.24 102.85
N SER A 18 54.37 -2.91 103.09
CA SER A 18 53.96 -3.49 104.38
C SER A 18 52.41 -3.57 104.42
N LEU A 19 51.87 -4.52 105.19
CA LEU A 19 50.45 -4.90 105.30
C LEU A 19 49.64 -4.01 106.30
N PRO A 20 48.41 -4.40 106.69
CA PRO A 20 47.12 -3.72 106.48
C PRO A 20 46.73 -2.89 107.73
N THR A 21 45.48 -2.37 107.83
CA THR A 21 44.62 -2.34 109.06
C THR A 21 43.48 -1.29 108.93
N MET A 22 42.26 -1.78 109.18
CA MET A 22 41.03 -1.15 109.73
C MET A 22 40.52 0.24 109.29
N ALA A 23 39.31 0.17 108.71
CA ALA A 23 38.04 0.74 109.21
C ALA A 23 37.80 2.27 109.30
N ALA A 24 36.55 2.59 108.91
CA ALA A 24 35.76 3.83 109.06
C ALA A 24 36.06 4.93 108.01
N PRO A 25 35.06 5.74 107.55
CA PRO A 25 33.92 6.19 108.33
C PRO A 25 32.54 6.33 107.64
N ARG A 26 31.58 6.63 108.52
CA ARG A 26 30.23 7.20 108.34
C ARG A 26 29.98 8.08 107.11
N LYS A 27 28.80 7.83 106.52
CA LYS A 27 27.82 8.76 105.90
C LYS A 27 28.27 10.21 105.69
N ARG A 28 28.32 10.64 104.42
CA ARG A 28 27.84 11.97 103.98
C ARG A 28 27.08 11.87 102.66
N LYS A 29 25.86 12.39 102.68
CA LYS A 29 24.94 12.55 101.54
C LYS A 29 25.52 13.58 100.56
N GLY A 30 25.35 13.36 99.26
CA GLY A 30 25.41 14.44 98.25
C GLY A 30 26.43 14.29 97.12
N ALA A 31 26.38 13.24 96.31
CA ALA A 31 27.09 13.21 95.02
C ALA A 31 26.48 12.25 93.96
N ARG A 32 25.28 11.68 94.19
CA ARG A 32 24.65 10.72 93.26
C ARG A 32 23.88 11.35 92.07
N ARG A 33 23.75 12.68 92.02
CA ARG A 33 23.02 13.37 90.92
C ARG A 33 23.92 13.83 89.75
N ARG A 34 25.25 13.79 89.86
CA ARG A 34 26.17 14.26 88.79
C ARG A 34 26.73 13.15 87.89
N LEU A 35 26.75 11.88 88.33
CA LEU A 35 27.13 10.75 87.47
C LEU A 35 25.98 10.25 86.58
N SER A 36 24.74 10.32 87.07
CA SER A 36 23.56 9.95 86.28
C SER A 36 23.32 10.88 85.09
N THR A 37 23.68 12.17 85.21
CA THR A 37 23.55 13.14 84.12
C THR A 37 24.54 12.89 82.99
N ILE A 38 25.76 12.40 83.28
CA ILE A 38 26.78 12.12 82.25
C ILE A 38 26.42 10.87 81.43
N LEU A 39 25.89 9.83 82.08
CA LEU A 39 25.43 8.60 81.42
C LEU A 39 24.22 8.83 80.51
N ILE A 40 23.28 9.70 80.91
CA ILE A 40 22.13 10.08 80.09
C ILE A 40 22.58 10.87 78.86
N VAL A 41 23.54 11.79 79.00
CA VAL A 41 24.06 12.57 77.86
C VAL A 41 24.78 11.67 76.84
N LEU A 42 25.55 10.67 77.29
CA LEU A 42 26.22 9.73 76.39
C LEU A 42 25.23 8.80 75.65
N ALA A 43 24.16 8.36 76.33
CA ALA A 43 23.09 7.58 75.72
C ALA A 43 22.27 8.42 74.70
N VAL A 44 22.07 9.71 74.98
CA VAL A 44 21.40 10.63 74.06
C VAL A 44 22.29 10.94 72.84
N LEU A 45 23.59 11.10 73.01
CA LEU A 45 24.53 11.33 71.90
C LEU A 45 24.71 10.10 70.99
N THR A 46 24.76 8.91 71.58
CA THR A 46 24.81 7.65 70.80
C THR A 46 23.47 7.33 70.15
N GLY A 47 22.35 7.58 70.83
CA GLY A 47 21.00 7.49 70.27
C GLY A 47 20.78 8.49 69.14
N ALA A 48 21.22 9.73 69.29
CA ALA A 48 21.17 10.75 68.24
C ALA A 48 22.10 10.43 67.07
N GLY A 49 23.29 9.90 67.32
CA GLY A 49 24.21 9.44 66.27
C GLY A 49 23.67 8.23 65.49
N LEU A 50 22.99 7.30 66.18
CA LEU A 50 22.30 6.18 65.55
C LEU A 50 21.06 6.64 64.77
N LEU A 51 20.27 7.58 65.29
CA LEU A 51 19.13 8.19 64.59
C LEU A 51 19.56 8.99 63.37
N TRP A 52 20.65 9.75 63.47
CA TRP A 52 21.21 10.52 62.36
C TRP A 52 21.79 9.60 61.28
N ARG A 53 22.43 8.49 61.69
CA ARG A 53 22.89 7.45 60.77
C ARG A 53 21.72 6.68 60.13
N TYR A 54 20.64 6.44 60.88
CA TYR A 54 19.42 5.81 60.34
C TYR A 54 18.70 6.74 59.35
N GLN A 55 18.68 8.05 59.61
CA GLN A 55 18.19 9.06 58.66
C GLN A 55 19.08 9.18 57.40
N ILE A 56 20.40 9.05 57.54
CA ILE A 56 21.33 9.08 56.39
C ILE A 56 21.25 7.82 55.51
N LEU A 57 20.86 6.67 56.09
CA LEU A 57 20.60 5.45 55.30
C LEU A 57 19.21 5.44 54.63
N GLN A 58 18.28 6.31 55.04
CA GLN A 58 17.04 6.58 54.30
C GLN A 58 17.26 7.68 53.23
N LYS A 59 18.31 7.53 52.41
CA LYS A 59 18.42 8.33 51.18
C LYS A 59 17.28 7.89 50.26
N SER A 60 16.25 8.73 50.21
CA SER A 60 15.06 8.61 49.38
C SER A 60 15.38 7.96 48.03
N THR A 61 15.04 6.69 47.86
CA THR A 61 14.90 6.08 46.54
C THR A 61 13.74 6.83 45.90
N LYS A 62 14.06 7.84 45.08
CA LYS A 62 13.04 8.66 44.42
C LYS A 62 12.18 7.70 43.60
N ASP A 63 10.86 7.77 43.79
CA ASP A 63 9.95 6.92 43.03
C ASP A 63 9.96 7.39 41.57
N LEU A 64 10.54 6.56 40.70
CA LEU A 64 10.68 6.81 39.27
C LEU A 64 9.57 6.15 38.45
N SER A 65 8.71 5.36 39.09
CA SER A 65 7.58 4.66 38.45
C SER A 65 6.71 5.55 37.55
N PRO A 66 6.39 6.83 37.92
CA PRO A 66 5.57 7.68 37.05
C PRO A 66 6.35 8.29 35.86
N TYR A 67 7.67 8.20 35.86
CA TYR A 67 8.55 8.85 34.88
C TYR A 67 9.27 7.87 33.96
N THR A 68 9.14 6.56 34.21
CA THR A 68 9.90 5.52 33.52
C THR A 68 9.00 4.40 33.03
N VAL A 69 9.38 3.82 31.89
CA VAL A 69 8.72 2.65 31.29
C VAL A 69 9.78 1.65 30.89
N GLU A 70 9.47 0.36 30.99
CA GLU A 70 10.37 -0.68 30.48
C GLU A 70 10.19 -0.85 28.98
N ALA A 71 11.30 -0.91 28.25
CA ALA A 71 11.31 -1.22 26.83
C ALA A 71 10.85 -2.68 26.65
N SER A 72 9.69 -2.89 26.04
CA SER A 72 9.11 -4.23 25.85
C SER A 72 9.59 -4.85 24.54
N GLN A 73 9.87 -6.15 24.54
CA GLN A 73 10.01 -6.89 23.29
C GLN A 73 8.62 -7.11 22.68
N GLY A 74 8.45 -6.73 21.41
CA GLY A 74 7.19 -6.92 20.71
C GLY A 74 7.31 -6.67 19.22
N SER A 75 6.25 -7.04 18.51
CA SER A 75 6.07 -6.70 17.10
C SER A 75 5.11 -5.53 16.97
N LEU A 76 5.40 -4.56 16.12
CA LEU A 76 4.38 -3.61 15.68
C LEU A 76 3.43 -4.32 14.71
N SER A 77 2.12 -4.08 14.85
CA SER A 77 1.17 -4.39 13.78
C SER A 77 1.52 -3.52 12.59
N GLY A 78 2.03 -4.12 11.53
CA GLY A 78 2.35 -3.41 10.31
C GLY A 78 1.08 -3.13 9.52
N VAL A 79 0.25 -2.21 9.97
CA VAL A 79 -0.79 -1.67 9.08
C VAL A 79 -0.12 -0.57 8.28
N ILE A 80 -0.07 -0.75 6.97
CA ILE A 80 0.28 0.32 6.05
C ILE A 80 -1.04 0.87 5.55
N THR A 81 -1.28 2.15 5.80
CA THR A 81 -2.47 2.84 5.30
C THR A 81 -2.08 3.62 4.06
N ALA A 82 -2.88 3.52 3.02
CA ALA A 82 -2.74 4.30 1.81
C ALA A 82 -4.10 4.85 1.36
N SER A 83 -4.09 6.00 0.70
CA SER A 83 -5.26 6.53 0.01
C SER A 83 -5.35 5.92 -1.40
N GLY A 84 -6.56 5.67 -1.86
CA GLY A 84 -6.82 5.19 -3.21
C GLY A 84 -8.18 5.61 -3.73
N GLU A 85 -8.50 5.11 -4.92
CA GLU A 85 -9.74 5.39 -5.62
C GLU A 85 -10.29 4.10 -6.22
N LEU A 86 -11.63 3.98 -6.23
CA LEU A 86 -12.33 2.92 -6.92
C LEU A 86 -12.30 3.19 -8.44
N LYS A 87 -11.70 2.28 -9.20
CA LYS A 87 -11.62 2.34 -10.66
C LYS A 87 -12.28 1.13 -11.30
N ALA A 88 -12.58 1.23 -12.59
CA ALA A 88 -13.04 0.09 -13.38
C ALA A 88 -11.86 -0.76 -13.82
N LYS A 89 -11.94 -2.09 -13.63
CA LYS A 89 -10.90 -3.04 -14.09
C LYS A 89 -10.63 -2.96 -15.58
N ARG A 90 -11.69 -2.77 -16.34
CA ARG A 90 -11.64 -2.58 -17.79
C ARG A 90 -12.48 -1.38 -18.13
N ARG A 91 -11.90 -0.43 -18.85
CA ARG A 91 -12.59 0.78 -19.30
C ARG A 91 -12.17 1.07 -20.73
N VAL A 92 -13.15 1.35 -21.58
CA VAL A 92 -12.89 1.74 -22.96
C VAL A 92 -13.87 2.80 -23.41
N ASN A 93 -13.35 3.78 -24.14
CA ASN A 93 -14.16 4.74 -24.86
C ASN A 93 -14.54 4.14 -26.21
N VAL A 94 -15.82 3.89 -26.42
CA VAL A 94 -16.33 3.33 -27.67
C VAL A 94 -16.55 4.47 -28.65
N SER A 95 -15.96 4.33 -29.85
CA SER A 95 -15.98 5.31 -30.92
C SER A 95 -16.28 4.64 -32.26
N PRO A 96 -16.79 5.37 -33.26
CA PRO A 96 -16.98 4.81 -34.59
C PRO A 96 -15.62 4.53 -35.25
N ARG A 97 -15.59 3.59 -36.20
CA ARG A 97 -14.38 3.32 -37.01
C ARG A 97 -14.10 4.39 -38.06
N ASN A 98 -15.15 5.02 -38.57
CA ASN A 98 -15.08 6.13 -39.52
C ASN A 98 -15.80 7.35 -38.94
N ARG A 99 -15.36 8.55 -39.32
CA ARG A 99 -16.02 9.79 -38.90
C ARG A 99 -17.38 9.97 -39.60
N GLY A 100 -18.35 10.54 -38.92
CA GLY A 100 -19.68 10.79 -39.47
C GLY A 100 -20.65 11.38 -38.46
N LEU A 101 -21.91 11.54 -38.87
CA LEU A 101 -23.00 11.95 -37.98
C LEU A 101 -23.53 10.74 -37.22
N LEU A 102 -23.85 10.94 -35.95
CA LEU A 102 -24.58 9.98 -35.14
C LEU A 102 -26.07 10.12 -35.44
N ASP A 103 -26.74 9.04 -35.82
CA ASP A 103 -28.18 9.03 -36.11
C ASP A 103 -28.96 8.74 -34.83
N GLU A 104 -28.64 7.62 -34.17
CA GLU A 104 -29.31 7.17 -32.95
C GLU A 104 -28.31 6.72 -31.89
N LEU A 105 -28.66 6.96 -30.63
CA LEU A 105 -28.00 6.41 -29.45
C LEU A 105 -29.01 5.57 -28.66
N LEU A 106 -28.71 4.28 -28.50
CA LEU A 106 -29.68 3.29 -27.98
C LEU A 106 -29.48 2.95 -26.50
N VAL A 107 -28.54 3.62 -25.83
CA VAL A 107 -28.16 3.34 -24.43
C VAL A 107 -28.07 4.61 -23.60
N GLU A 108 -28.37 4.48 -22.31
CA GLU A 108 -28.28 5.51 -21.29
C GLU A 108 -27.13 5.26 -20.31
N GLU A 109 -26.74 6.28 -19.54
CA GLU A 109 -25.77 6.11 -18.46
C GLU A 109 -26.35 5.24 -17.36
N GLY A 110 -25.59 4.23 -16.93
CA GLY A 110 -26.02 3.22 -15.97
C GLY A 110 -26.58 1.95 -16.61
N ASP A 111 -26.82 1.92 -17.92
CA ASP A 111 -27.30 0.72 -18.60
C ASP A 111 -26.26 -0.41 -18.59
N LEU A 112 -26.74 -1.62 -18.37
CA LEU A 112 -25.97 -2.86 -18.51
C LEU A 112 -26.09 -3.36 -19.95
N VAL A 113 -24.95 -3.59 -20.59
CA VAL A 113 -24.89 -4.03 -21.99
C VAL A 113 -24.09 -5.32 -22.12
N GLU A 114 -24.43 -6.13 -23.11
CA GLU A 114 -23.72 -7.36 -23.47
C GLU A 114 -22.69 -7.14 -24.59
N GLU A 115 -21.67 -8.00 -24.66
CA GLU A 115 -20.72 -7.98 -25.77
C GLU A 115 -21.42 -8.12 -27.12
N GLY A 116 -21.12 -7.22 -28.06
CA GLY A 116 -21.71 -7.17 -29.39
C GLY A 116 -23.06 -6.44 -29.47
N GLU A 117 -23.63 -6.04 -28.34
CA GLU A 117 -24.87 -5.25 -28.30
C GLU A 117 -24.70 -3.92 -29.04
N THR A 118 -25.74 -3.49 -29.75
CA THR A 118 -25.71 -2.23 -30.48
C THR A 118 -25.89 -1.07 -29.51
N LEU A 119 -24.89 -0.20 -29.45
CA LEU A 119 -24.88 0.99 -28.59
C LEU A 119 -25.43 2.21 -29.34
N ALA A 120 -25.03 2.35 -30.61
CA ALA A 120 -25.36 3.52 -31.41
C ALA A 120 -25.34 3.19 -32.90
N VAL A 121 -26.03 4.00 -33.70
CA VAL A 121 -26.10 3.88 -35.16
C VAL A 121 -25.67 5.19 -35.79
N MET A 122 -24.74 5.12 -36.73
CA MET A 122 -24.28 6.23 -37.55
C MET A 122 -25.24 6.49 -38.71
N ASP A 123 -25.30 7.74 -39.16
CA ASP A 123 -26.05 8.11 -40.36
C ASP A 123 -25.54 7.31 -41.57
N ARG A 124 -26.48 6.66 -42.27
CA ARG A 124 -26.20 5.81 -43.42
C ARG A 124 -26.08 6.61 -44.72
N GLY A 125 -26.54 7.86 -44.78
CA GLY A 125 -26.47 8.68 -45.98
C GLY A 125 -26.97 7.94 -47.23
N ASP A 126 -26.12 7.86 -48.26
CA ASP A 126 -26.36 7.21 -49.55
C ASP A 126 -25.96 5.72 -49.59
N PHE A 127 -25.75 5.07 -48.43
CA PHE A 127 -25.24 3.70 -48.35
C PHE A 127 -26.10 2.71 -49.15
N GLU A 128 -27.42 2.79 -49.01
CA GLU A 128 -28.35 1.90 -49.69
C GLU A 128 -28.32 2.11 -51.22
N ASP A 129 -28.26 3.36 -51.68
CA ASP A 129 -28.14 3.67 -53.11
C ASP A 129 -26.85 3.09 -53.71
N ARG A 130 -25.73 3.22 -52.98
CA ARG A 130 -24.45 2.62 -53.37
C ARG A 130 -24.52 1.09 -53.37
N LEU A 131 -25.22 0.49 -52.42
CA LEU A 131 -25.39 -0.96 -52.35
C LEU A 131 -26.18 -1.47 -53.56
N ASP A 132 -27.27 -0.81 -53.91
CA ASP A 132 -28.10 -1.14 -55.08
C ASP A 132 -27.32 -1.00 -56.39
N GLU A 133 -26.51 0.05 -56.54
CA GLU A 133 -25.61 0.23 -57.68
C GLU A 133 -24.63 -0.96 -57.82
N ARG A 134 -23.96 -1.36 -56.72
CA ARG A 134 -23.00 -2.47 -56.74
C ARG A 134 -23.69 -3.81 -57.04
N GLN A 135 -24.90 -4.02 -56.53
CA GLN A 135 -25.70 -5.20 -56.86
C GLN A 135 -26.09 -5.23 -58.34
N ALA A 136 -26.42 -4.09 -58.95
CA ALA A 136 -26.69 -4.01 -60.38
C ALA A 136 -25.46 -4.37 -61.22
N LEU A 137 -24.27 -3.89 -60.83
CA LEU A 137 -23.00 -4.25 -61.48
C LEU A 137 -22.67 -5.74 -61.33
N LEU A 138 -22.97 -6.36 -60.19
CA LEU A 138 -22.85 -7.81 -60.03
C LEU A 138 -23.79 -8.55 -60.98
N ARG A 139 -25.08 -8.16 -61.06
CA ARG A 139 -26.04 -8.77 -62.00
C ARG A 139 -25.55 -8.68 -63.45
N GLN A 140 -24.98 -7.54 -63.85
CA GLN A 140 -24.37 -7.36 -65.17
C GLN A 140 -23.17 -8.31 -65.39
N ALA A 141 -22.24 -8.40 -64.43
CA ALA A 141 -21.09 -9.28 -64.52
C ALA A 141 -21.49 -10.76 -64.60
N GLU A 142 -22.48 -11.17 -63.81
CA GLU A 142 -23.01 -12.53 -63.84
C GLU A 142 -23.66 -12.87 -65.18
N ALA A 143 -24.44 -11.96 -65.76
CA ALA A 143 -25.02 -12.17 -67.08
C ALA A 143 -23.93 -12.33 -68.16
N ALA A 144 -22.87 -11.52 -68.11
CA ALA A 144 -21.74 -11.63 -69.02
C ALA A 144 -20.97 -12.96 -68.86
N PHE A 145 -20.73 -13.39 -67.61
CA PHE A 145 -20.10 -14.68 -67.34
C PHE A 145 -20.96 -15.85 -67.83
N ARG A 146 -22.27 -15.84 -67.59
CA ARG A 146 -23.19 -16.88 -68.10
C ARG A 146 -23.12 -16.98 -69.62
N ALA A 147 -23.14 -15.85 -70.32
CA ALA A 147 -23.02 -15.83 -71.78
C ALA A 147 -21.69 -16.44 -72.27
N LYS A 148 -20.56 -16.12 -71.63
CA LYS A 148 -19.25 -16.68 -71.97
C LYS A 148 -19.10 -18.15 -71.57
N GLN A 149 -19.70 -18.56 -70.46
CA GLN A 149 -19.73 -19.94 -70.01
C GLN A 149 -20.52 -20.83 -70.98
N ASP A 150 -21.67 -20.35 -71.46
CA ASP A 150 -22.46 -21.07 -72.44
C ASP A 150 -21.74 -21.17 -73.79
N ASP A 151 -20.99 -20.13 -74.19
CA ASP A 151 -20.15 -20.21 -75.40
C ASP A 151 -19.00 -21.21 -75.26
N TYR A 152 -18.34 -21.22 -74.10
CA TYR A 152 -17.31 -22.22 -73.78
C TYR A 152 -17.86 -23.65 -73.87
N ARG A 153 -19.01 -23.93 -73.24
CA ARG A 153 -19.66 -25.26 -73.27
C ARG A 153 -19.98 -25.71 -74.69
N ARG A 154 -20.52 -24.81 -75.54
CA ARG A 154 -20.80 -25.14 -76.94
C ARG A 154 -19.54 -25.47 -77.72
N ARG A 155 -18.47 -24.69 -77.55
CA ARG A 155 -17.21 -24.89 -78.28
C ARG A 155 -16.37 -26.05 -77.77
N GLU A 156 -16.53 -26.44 -76.50
CA GLU A 156 -15.90 -27.62 -75.93
C GLU A 156 -16.29 -28.90 -76.68
N GLY A 157 -17.59 -29.08 -76.96
CA GLY A 157 -18.06 -30.22 -77.76
C GLY A 157 -17.49 -30.22 -79.19
N LEU A 158 -17.42 -29.05 -79.84
CA LEU A 158 -16.84 -28.91 -81.17
C LEU A 158 -15.32 -29.14 -81.19
N PHE A 159 -14.62 -28.76 -80.13
CA PHE A 159 -13.17 -28.99 -79.98
C PHE A 159 -12.87 -30.48 -79.83
N GLN A 160 -13.67 -31.19 -79.01
CA GLN A 160 -13.57 -32.65 -78.86
C GLN A 160 -13.82 -33.40 -80.17
N GLN A 161 -14.67 -32.85 -81.05
CA GLN A 161 -14.94 -33.37 -82.39
C GLN A 161 -13.88 -32.96 -83.43
N GLY A 162 -12.85 -32.18 -83.05
CA GLY A 162 -11.80 -31.71 -83.95
C GLY A 162 -12.22 -30.61 -84.93
N VAL A 163 -13.37 -29.95 -84.70
CA VAL A 163 -13.95 -28.96 -85.62
C VAL A 163 -13.36 -27.55 -85.42
N VAL A 164 -12.90 -27.22 -84.21
CA VAL A 164 -12.27 -25.93 -83.88
C VAL A 164 -10.82 -26.10 -83.44
N SER A 165 -9.97 -25.11 -83.73
CA SER A 165 -8.55 -25.15 -83.35
C SER A 165 -8.33 -24.98 -81.84
N ALA A 166 -7.21 -25.50 -81.34
CA ALA A 166 -6.82 -25.33 -79.94
C ALA A 166 -6.66 -23.86 -79.53
N ASP A 167 -6.15 -23.02 -80.42
CA ASP A 167 -6.01 -21.57 -80.19
C ASP A 167 -7.37 -20.88 -80.03
N SER A 168 -8.33 -21.21 -80.89
CA SER A 168 -9.70 -20.67 -80.79
C SER A 168 -10.38 -21.11 -79.49
N PHE A 169 -10.21 -22.38 -79.10
CA PHE A 169 -10.74 -22.88 -77.84
C PHE A 169 -10.10 -22.21 -76.62
N ASN A 170 -8.77 -22.06 -76.63
CA ASN A 170 -8.02 -21.40 -75.54
C ASN A 170 -8.44 -19.93 -75.37
N THR A 171 -8.71 -19.22 -76.46
CA THR A 171 -9.23 -17.84 -76.42
C THR A 171 -10.57 -17.78 -75.69
N ILE A 172 -11.48 -18.70 -75.99
CA ILE A 172 -12.82 -18.73 -75.38
C ILE A 172 -12.78 -19.17 -73.92
N ARG A 173 -11.89 -20.11 -73.60
CA ARG A 173 -11.60 -20.45 -72.21
C ARG A 173 -11.08 -19.23 -71.44
N SER A 174 -10.16 -18.47 -72.02
CA SER A 174 -9.60 -17.26 -71.41
C SER A 174 -10.67 -16.18 -71.21
N ASP A 175 -11.55 -15.96 -72.20
CA ASP A 175 -12.69 -15.05 -72.10
C ASP A 175 -13.64 -15.42 -70.95
N MET A 176 -13.98 -16.71 -70.81
CA MET A 176 -14.83 -17.19 -69.73
C MET A 176 -14.15 -16.97 -68.37
N VAL A 177 -12.86 -17.31 -68.25
CA VAL A 177 -12.09 -17.10 -67.00
C VAL A 177 -12.01 -15.61 -66.65
N ALA A 178 -11.81 -14.73 -67.64
CA ALA A 178 -11.83 -13.28 -67.43
C ALA A 178 -13.20 -12.79 -66.96
N ALA A 179 -14.29 -13.28 -67.56
CA ALA A 179 -15.65 -12.95 -67.13
C ALA A 179 -15.95 -13.48 -65.72
N GLN A 180 -15.43 -14.67 -65.36
CA GLN A 180 -15.52 -15.20 -64.00
C GLN A 180 -14.80 -14.31 -62.99
N ALA A 181 -13.58 -13.85 -63.33
CA ALA A 181 -12.81 -12.93 -62.50
C ALA A 181 -13.56 -11.61 -62.26
N ASN A 182 -14.30 -11.10 -63.27
CA ASN A 182 -15.13 -9.91 -63.12
C ASN A 182 -16.30 -10.11 -62.14
N VAL A 183 -16.93 -11.30 -62.14
CA VAL A 183 -17.97 -11.64 -61.15
C VAL A 183 -17.39 -11.62 -59.74
N ILE A 184 -16.22 -12.25 -59.55
CA ILE A 184 -15.53 -12.27 -58.25
C ILE A 184 -15.23 -10.83 -57.81
N ALA A 185 -14.61 -10.02 -58.68
CA ALA A 185 -14.33 -8.62 -58.37
C ALA A 185 -15.57 -7.78 -58.03
N ALA A 186 -16.72 -8.06 -58.65
CA ALA A 186 -17.98 -7.39 -58.32
C ALA A 186 -18.51 -7.84 -56.94
N LYS A 187 -18.39 -9.13 -56.59
CA LYS A 187 -18.76 -9.64 -55.26
C LYS A 187 -17.90 -9.04 -54.15
N GLU A 188 -16.59 -8.98 -54.34
CA GLU A 188 -15.66 -8.37 -53.37
C GLU A 188 -16.00 -6.91 -53.11
N ARG A 189 -16.39 -6.15 -54.14
CA ARG A 189 -16.83 -4.75 -53.98
C ARG A 189 -18.11 -4.63 -53.14
N ILE A 190 -19.06 -5.55 -53.29
CA ILE A 190 -20.26 -5.58 -52.44
C ILE A 190 -19.87 -5.94 -51.00
N GLN A 191 -19.00 -6.93 -50.81
CA GLN A 191 -18.55 -7.34 -49.48
C GLN A 191 -17.81 -6.21 -48.76
N GLN A 192 -16.98 -5.46 -49.47
CA GLN A 192 -16.32 -4.27 -48.94
C GLN A 192 -17.34 -3.23 -48.47
N LEU A 193 -18.33 -2.91 -49.30
CA LEU A 193 -19.38 -1.96 -48.94
C LEU A 193 -20.22 -2.47 -47.76
N GLN A 194 -20.58 -3.76 -47.72
CA GLN A 194 -21.28 -4.34 -46.57
C GLN A 194 -20.48 -4.25 -45.27
N GLU A 195 -19.15 -4.39 -45.34
CA GLU A 195 -18.28 -4.16 -44.19
C GLU A 195 -18.33 -2.70 -43.76
N GLU A 196 -18.25 -1.74 -44.69
CA GLU A 196 -18.46 -0.31 -44.37
C GLU A 196 -19.81 -0.08 -43.66
N GLY A 197 -20.88 -0.73 -44.11
CA GLY A 197 -22.21 -0.67 -43.47
C GLY A 197 -22.25 -1.28 -42.07
N ARG A 198 -21.55 -2.41 -41.85
CA ARG A 198 -21.41 -2.99 -40.49
C ARG A 198 -20.70 -2.04 -39.54
N GLN A 199 -19.77 -1.24 -40.04
CA GLN A 199 -19.00 -0.27 -39.25
C GLN A 199 -19.80 1.00 -38.91
N LEU A 200 -20.95 1.23 -39.55
CA LEU A 200 -21.91 2.26 -39.17
C LEU A 200 -22.69 1.90 -37.89
N VAL A 201 -22.69 0.62 -37.50
CA VAL A 201 -23.31 0.17 -36.25
C VAL A 201 -22.23 0.04 -35.19
N ILE A 202 -22.32 0.86 -34.15
CA ILE A 202 -21.37 0.87 -33.04
C ILE A 202 -21.83 -0.15 -32.01
N ARG A 203 -20.95 -1.09 -31.69
CA ARG A 203 -21.24 -2.23 -30.79
C ARG A 203 -20.34 -2.25 -29.57
N ALA A 204 -20.84 -2.83 -28.49
CA ALA A 204 -20.08 -3.04 -27.27
C ALA A 204 -18.93 -4.05 -27.49
N PRO A 205 -17.67 -3.71 -27.17
CA PRO A 205 -16.54 -4.63 -27.31
C PRO A 205 -16.45 -5.70 -26.20
N PHE A 206 -17.21 -5.56 -25.11
CA PHE A 206 -17.35 -6.54 -24.02
C PHE A 206 -18.64 -6.24 -23.24
N SER A 207 -19.08 -7.15 -22.38
CA SER A 207 -20.23 -6.90 -21.49
C SER A 207 -19.84 -5.99 -20.32
N GLY A 208 -20.63 -4.97 -20.01
CA GLY A 208 -20.31 -4.00 -18.95
C GLY A 208 -21.43 -3.00 -18.70
N THR A 209 -21.08 -1.88 -18.06
CA THR A 209 -22.00 -0.78 -17.76
C THR A 209 -21.55 0.47 -18.48
N ILE A 210 -22.50 1.21 -19.06
CA ILE A 210 -22.25 2.52 -19.65
C ILE A 210 -22.01 3.53 -18.53
N THR A 211 -20.78 4.03 -18.41
CA THR A 211 -20.38 4.96 -17.33
C THR A 211 -20.46 6.42 -17.72
N ALA A 212 -20.39 6.72 -19.02
CA ALA A 212 -20.56 8.08 -19.52
C ALA A 212 -21.07 8.10 -20.96
N ARG A 213 -21.83 9.14 -21.31
CA ARG A 213 -22.20 9.48 -22.68
C ARG A 213 -21.48 10.75 -23.12
N TYR A 214 -20.87 10.70 -24.29
CA TYR A 214 -20.12 11.83 -24.83
C TYR A 214 -20.75 12.45 -26.08
N ALA A 215 -21.67 11.74 -26.74
CA ALA A 215 -22.35 12.19 -27.94
C ALA A 215 -23.87 12.13 -27.80
N GLU A 216 -24.55 13.05 -28.49
CA GLU A 216 -25.99 13.07 -28.67
C GLU A 216 -26.36 12.77 -30.14
N PRO A 217 -27.56 12.24 -30.42
CA PRO A 217 -28.07 12.14 -31.79
C PRO A 217 -27.93 13.46 -32.55
N GLY A 218 -27.40 13.40 -33.77
CA GLY A 218 -27.04 14.56 -34.60
C GLY A 218 -25.62 15.09 -34.39
N ALA A 219 -24.88 14.62 -33.38
CA ALA A 219 -23.48 15.01 -33.19
C ALA A 219 -22.56 14.42 -34.28
N PHE A 220 -21.53 15.17 -34.65
CA PHE A 220 -20.48 14.68 -35.55
C PHE A 220 -19.37 14.01 -34.74
N VAL A 221 -19.22 12.70 -34.87
CA VAL A 221 -18.29 11.88 -34.09
C VAL A 221 -17.12 11.40 -34.97
N THR A 222 -15.96 11.19 -34.34
CA THR A 222 -14.74 10.78 -35.05
C THR A 222 -14.05 9.61 -34.35
N PRO A 223 -13.29 8.76 -35.06
CA PRO A 223 -12.57 7.68 -34.41
C PRO A 223 -11.59 8.23 -33.38
N THR A 224 -11.74 7.82 -32.12
CA THR A 224 -10.83 8.23 -31.06
C THR A 224 -9.48 7.53 -31.27
N THR A 225 -8.41 8.31 -31.35
CA THR A 225 -7.05 7.77 -31.28
C THR A 225 -6.72 7.49 -29.82
N SER A 226 -6.33 6.25 -29.52
CA SER A 226 -6.27 5.64 -28.18
C SER A 226 -5.29 6.28 -27.16
N ALA A 227 -4.79 7.49 -27.38
CA ALA A 227 -3.66 8.05 -26.65
C ALA A 227 -3.94 9.37 -25.90
N SER A 228 -5.16 9.90 -25.88
CA SER A 228 -5.43 11.16 -25.19
C SER A 228 -6.42 10.99 -24.04
N THR A 229 -5.89 11.04 -22.82
CA THR A 229 -6.62 11.16 -21.55
C THR A 229 -7.18 12.57 -21.30
N ASN A 230 -6.97 13.51 -22.23
CA ASN A 230 -7.52 14.86 -22.11
C ASN A 230 -9.03 14.87 -22.39
N ALA A 231 -9.80 15.58 -21.57
CA ALA A 231 -11.24 15.79 -21.72
C ALA A 231 -11.67 16.33 -23.11
N GLY A 232 -10.74 16.93 -23.86
CA GLY A 232 -11.00 17.36 -25.25
C GLY A 232 -11.00 16.23 -26.28
N ALA A 233 -10.37 15.09 -26.00
CA ALA A 233 -10.31 13.93 -26.91
C ALA A 233 -11.40 12.89 -26.64
N THR A 234 -12.00 12.90 -25.44
CA THR A 234 -13.16 12.07 -25.11
C THR A 234 -14.43 12.57 -25.79
N SER A 235 -14.50 13.86 -26.14
CA SER A 235 -15.63 14.46 -26.88
C SER A 235 -15.87 13.87 -28.28
N SER A 236 -14.91 13.11 -28.82
CA SER A 236 -15.07 12.40 -30.10
C SER A 236 -15.65 10.99 -29.96
N SER A 237 -15.65 10.44 -28.74
CA SER A 237 -16.23 9.13 -28.43
C SER A 237 -17.74 9.21 -28.31
N VAL A 238 -18.41 8.07 -28.35
CA VAL A 238 -19.88 8.00 -28.23
C VAL A 238 -20.26 7.72 -26.78
N VAL A 239 -19.69 6.67 -26.20
CA VAL A 239 -19.91 6.26 -24.81
C VAL A 239 -18.63 5.72 -24.17
N GLU A 240 -18.57 5.77 -22.83
CA GLU A 240 -17.60 5.04 -22.02
C GLU A 240 -18.25 3.75 -21.51
N LEU A 241 -17.58 2.62 -21.73
CA LEU A 241 -18.00 1.30 -21.25
C LEU A 241 -16.99 0.79 -20.22
N SER A 242 -17.50 0.39 -19.06
CA SER A 242 -16.70 -0.08 -17.94
C SER A 242 -17.14 -1.47 -17.48
N GLN A 243 -16.19 -2.33 -17.07
CA GLN A 243 -16.46 -3.65 -16.53
C GLN A 243 -15.62 -3.89 -15.28
N GLY A 244 -16.29 -4.39 -14.23
CA GLY A 244 -15.66 -4.73 -12.96
C GLY A 244 -15.25 -3.50 -12.14
N LEU A 245 -14.94 -3.75 -10.88
CA LEU A 245 -14.52 -2.73 -9.92
C LEU A 245 -13.22 -3.21 -9.24
N GLU A 246 -12.27 -2.30 -9.12
CA GLU A 246 -11.01 -2.46 -8.39
C GLU A 246 -10.69 -1.20 -7.60
N VAL A 247 -9.75 -1.30 -6.67
CA VAL A 247 -9.23 -0.13 -5.96
C VAL A 247 -7.78 0.07 -6.36
N VAL A 248 -7.44 1.29 -6.77
CA VAL A 248 -6.08 1.68 -7.07
C VAL A 248 -5.57 2.57 -5.94
N ALA A 249 -4.68 1.99 -5.13
CA ALA A 249 -4.07 2.64 -3.98
C ALA A 249 -2.70 3.22 -4.35
N ARG A 250 -2.36 4.39 -3.79
CA ARG A 250 -1.04 5.01 -3.98
C ARG A 250 -0.20 4.80 -2.74
N VAL A 251 0.79 3.92 -2.84
CA VAL A 251 1.66 3.55 -1.73
C VAL A 251 3.01 4.26 -1.85
N PRO A 252 3.49 4.96 -0.80
CA PRO A 252 4.81 5.58 -0.81
C PRO A 252 5.95 4.57 -1.05
N GLU A 253 7.03 5.02 -1.69
CA GLU A 253 8.24 4.21 -1.92
C GLU A 253 8.83 3.60 -0.64
N SER A 254 8.69 4.28 0.51
CA SER A 254 9.12 3.76 1.82
C SER A 254 8.44 2.47 2.26
N ASP A 255 7.25 2.21 1.73
CA ASP A 255 6.31 1.21 2.24
C ASP A 255 6.07 0.06 1.25
N ILE A 256 6.29 0.31 -0.05
CA ILE A 256 6.00 -0.66 -1.11
C ILE A 256 6.75 -2.00 -0.95
N GLY A 257 7.96 -1.97 -0.40
CA GLY A 257 8.77 -3.19 -0.18
C GLY A 257 8.18 -4.17 0.84
N ARG A 258 7.14 -3.77 1.58
CA ARG A 258 6.43 -4.62 2.56
C ARG A 258 5.11 -5.17 2.03
N ILE A 259 4.68 -4.76 0.83
CA ILE A 259 3.45 -5.21 0.20
C ILE A 259 3.76 -6.33 -0.79
N ALA A 260 2.96 -7.39 -0.75
CA ALA A 260 3.09 -8.53 -1.65
C ALA A 260 1.79 -8.79 -2.42
N ILE A 261 1.93 -9.32 -3.64
CA ILE A 261 0.79 -9.79 -4.44
C ILE A 261 0.04 -10.90 -3.68
N GLY A 262 -1.29 -10.84 -3.68
CA GLY A 262 -2.19 -11.74 -2.97
C GLY A 262 -2.45 -11.39 -1.50
N GLN A 263 -1.77 -10.37 -0.97
CA GLN A 263 -1.96 -9.89 0.40
C GLN A 263 -3.37 -9.36 0.62
N LYS A 264 -3.93 -9.62 1.81
CA LYS A 264 -5.24 -9.09 2.20
C LYS A 264 -5.13 -7.63 2.60
N ALA A 265 -6.11 -6.85 2.18
CA ALA A 265 -6.30 -5.48 2.60
C ALA A 265 -7.75 -5.25 3.01
N GLU A 266 -7.95 -4.30 3.92
CA GLU A 266 -9.26 -3.81 4.31
C GLU A 266 -9.46 -2.41 3.71
N ILE A 267 -10.59 -2.21 3.06
CA ILE A 267 -10.91 -0.98 2.35
C ILE A 267 -12.07 -0.30 3.06
N ARG A 268 -11.90 0.98 3.37
CA ARG A 268 -12.95 1.83 3.89
C ARG A 268 -13.18 2.97 2.90
N VAL A 269 -14.39 3.01 2.34
CA VAL A 269 -14.77 4.04 1.37
C VAL A 269 -15.37 5.22 2.12
N ASP A 270 -14.99 6.44 1.75
CA ASP A 270 -15.43 7.65 2.47
C ASP A 270 -16.96 7.82 2.49
N ALA A 271 -17.62 7.38 1.42
CA ALA A 271 -19.07 7.39 1.30
C ALA A 271 -19.78 6.42 2.27
N PHE A 272 -19.07 5.41 2.78
CA PHE A 272 -19.59 4.38 3.67
C PHE A 272 -18.63 4.15 4.86
N PRO A 273 -18.51 5.12 5.79
CA PRO A 273 -17.48 5.10 6.84
C PRO A 273 -17.64 3.97 7.87
N ASP A 274 -18.88 3.48 8.04
CA ASP A 274 -19.21 2.41 8.98
C ASP A 274 -18.98 1.00 8.40
N GLU A 275 -18.63 0.90 7.12
CA GLU A 275 -18.49 -0.36 6.41
C GLU A 275 -17.07 -0.59 5.95
N ARG A 276 -16.67 -1.87 5.96
CA ARG A 276 -15.33 -2.30 5.54
C ARG A 276 -15.44 -3.41 4.53
N PHE A 277 -14.74 -3.24 3.41
CA PHE A 277 -14.71 -4.17 2.30
C PHE A 277 -13.38 -4.91 2.28
N GLN A 278 -13.44 -6.22 2.08
CA GLN A 278 -12.23 -7.03 1.98
C GLN A 278 -11.72 -7.00 0.55
N ALA A 279 -10.41 -6.85 0.39
CA ALA A 279 -9.76 -6.87 -0.91
C ALA A 279 -8.43 -7.62 -0.89
N ARG A 280 -7.89 -7.91 -2.07
CA ARG A 280 -6.61 -8.57 -2.25
C ARG A 280 -5.78 -7.84 -3.28
N VAL A 281 -4.48 -7.69 -2.98
CA VAL A 281 -3.53 -7.11 -3.93
C VAL A 281 -3.45 -8.00 -5.16
N SER A 282 -3.83 -7.47 -6.32
CA SER A 282 -3.77 -8.17 -7.61
C SER A 282 -2.45 -7.84 -8.33
N GLU A 283 -2.10 -6.56 -8.37
CA GLU A 283 -0.93 -6.06 -9.10
C GLU A 283 -0.22 -4.94 -8.32
N ILE A 284 1.09 -4.84 -8.53
CA ILE A 284 1.92 -3.73 -8.06
C ILE A 284 2.59 -3.14 -9.29
N ALA A 285 2.31 -1.86 -9.58
CA ALA A 285 2.84 -1.20 -10.76
C ALA A 285 4.39 -1.20 -10.71
N PRO A 286 5.09 -1.56 -11.80
CA PRO A 286 6.55 -1.60 -11.82
C PRO A 286 7.18 -0.20 -11.90
N ARG A 287 6.36 0.82 -12.19
CA ARG A 287 6.79 2.21 -12.38
C ARG A 287 6.27 3.08 -11.24
N ALA A 288 7.15 3.90 -10.68
CA ALA A 288 6.77 4.93 -9.73
C ALA A 288 6.18 6.17 -10.43
N GLU A 289 5.23 6.78 -9.77
CA GLU A 289 4.69 8.10 -10.10
C GLU A 289 5.18 9.13 -9.09
N LYS A 290 5.43 10.35 -9.57
CA LYS A 290 5.85 11.46 -8.71
C LYS A 290 4.78 12.54 -8.74
N GLN A 291 4.03 12.64 -7.65
CA GLN A 291 3.00 13.66 -7.45
C GLN A 291 3.36 14.49 -6.21
N ASP A 292 3.32 15.82 -6.31
CA ASP A 292 3.61 16.74 -5.20
C ASP A 292 4.95 16.47 -4.50
N ASN A 293 5.95 16.06 -5.28
CA ASN A 293 7.29 15.67 -4.83
C ASN A 293 7.36 14.43 -3.91
N VAL A 294 6.27 13.66 -3.84
CA VAL A 294 6.21 12.33 -3.22
C VAL A 294 6.28 11.27 -4.31
N THR A 295 7.18 10.30 -4.15
CA THR A 295 7.30 9.13 -5.02
C THR A 295 6.38 8.02 -4.49
N SER A 296 5.41 7.59 -5.29
CA SER A 296 4.46 6.54 -4.95
C SER A 296 4.36 5.50 -6.06
N PHE A 297 3.98 4.28 -5.69
CA PHE A 297 3.65 3.19 -6.61
C PHE A 297 2.14 2.95 -6.56
N GLU A 298 1.53 2.73 -7.71
CA GLU A 298 0.15 2.27 -7.78
C GLU A 298 0.09 0.78 -7.44
N VAL A 299 -0.82 0.43 -6.53
CA VAL A 299 -1.12 -0.94 -6.13
C VAL A 299 -2.59 -1.18 -6.42
N GLU A 300 -2.88 -2.18 -7.24
CA GLU A 300 -4.24 -2.54 -7.63
C GLU A 300 -4.75 -3.63 -6.70
N LEU A 301 -6.02 -3.49 -6.28
CA LEU A 301 -6.69 -4.41 -5.37
C LEU A 301 -8.03 -4.87 -5.93
N ASP A 302 -8.19 -6.19 -5.96
CA ASP A 302 -9.45 -6.85 -6.27
C ASP A 302 -10.35 -6.89 -5.04
N LEU A 303 -11.55 -6.30 -5.14
CA LEU A 303 -12.56 -6.43 -4.09
C LEU A 303 -13.11 -7.86 -4.05
N VAL A 304 -13.25 -8.40 -2.84
CA VAL A 304 -13.93 -9.67 -2.59
C VAL A 304 -15.42 -9.38 -2.47
N GLU A 305 -16.20 -9.88 -3.43
CA GLU A 305 -17.67 -9.71 -3.47
C GLU A 305 -18.11 -8.23 -3.34
N PRO A 306 -17.74 -7.35 -4.31
CA PRO A 306 -18.06 -5.94 -4.23
C PRO A 306 -19.58 -5.71 -4.25
N PRO A 307 -20.15 -4.97 -3.28
CA PRO A 307 -21.56 -4.62 -3.32
C PRO A 307 -21.85 -3.58 -4.40
N GLN A 308 -23.04 -3.66 -5.01
CA GLN A 308 -23.45 -2.79 -6.13
C GLN A 308 -23.53 -1.29 -5.79
N LYS A 309 -23.51 -0.92 -4.51
CA LYS A 309 -23.54 0.48 -4.05
C LYS A 309 -22.20 1.21 -4.22
N LEU A 310 -21.12 0.48 -4.46
CA LEU A 310 -19.81 1.06 -4.70
C LEU A 310 -19.72 1.55 -6.14
N LEU A 311 -19.36 2.81 -6.33
CA LEU A 311 -19.28 3.45 -7.63
C LEU A 311 -17.82 3.78 -7.96
N ILE A 312 -17.53 3.81 -9.25
CA ILE A 312 -16.26 4.28 -9.79
C ILE A 312 -16.09 5.76 -9.42
N GLY A 313 -14.88 6.17 -9.05
CA GLY A 313 -14.55 7.53 -8.64
C GLY A 313 -14.64 7.79 -7.13
N MET A 314 -15.11 6.83 -6.34
CA MET A 314 -15.12 6.96 -4.88
C MET A 314 -13.69 6.88 -4.31
N THR A 315 -13.37 7.76 -3.37
CA THR A 315 -12.12 7.72 -2.61
C THR A 315 -12.22 6.71 -1.46
N ALA A 316 -11.13 6.02 -1.19
CA ALA A 316 -11.05 5.04 -0.13
C ALA A 316 -9.71 5.08 0.60
N ASP A 317 -9.75 4.73 1.89
CA ASP A 317 -8.59 4.37 2.69
C ASP A 317 -8.38 2.86 2.62
N ILE A 318 -7.14 2.44 2.40
CA ILE A 318 -6.74 1.04 2.27
C ILE A 318 -5.76 0.72 3.39
N ASP A 319 -6.15 -0.22 4.24
CA ASP A 319 -5.31 -0.78 5.29
C ASP A 319 -4.74 -2.13 4.83
N PHE A 320 -3.48 -2.11 4.41
CA PHE A 320 -2.74 -3.33 4.08
C PHE A 320 -2.34 -4.03 5.36
N GLN A 321 -2.81 -5.28 5.52
CA GLN A 321 -2.42 -6.13 6.63
C GLN A 321 -1.02 -6.68 6.36
N THR A 322 0.04 -5.88 6.53
CA THR A 322 1.39 -6.43 6.56
C THR A 322 1.52 -7.15 7.89
N GLY A 323 2.09 -8.36 7.89
CA GLY A 323 2.17 -9.18 9.08
C GLY A 323 2.81 -8.45 10.27
N ARG A 324 2.86 -9.11 11.42
CA ARG A 324 3.64 -8.61 12.55
C ARG A 324 5.07 -8.36 12.08
N SER A 325 5.58 -7.14 12.30
CA SER A 325 6.99 -6.85 12.09
C SER A 325 7.83 -7.80 12.97
N ALA A 326 9.07 -8.11 12.56
CA ALA A 326 9.97 -8.90 13.38
C ALA A 326 9.98 -8.37 14.82
N GLU A 327 10.04 -9.25 15.82
CA GLU A 327 10.10 -8.82 17.22
C GLU A 327 11.30 -7.90 17.44
N ARG A 328 11.03 -6.68 17.91
CA ARG A 328 12.03 -5.65 18.19
C ARG A 328 11.78 -5.06 19.57
N THR A 329 12.77 -4.37 20.10
CA THR A 329 12.62 -3.58 21.31
C THR A 329 11.72 -2.38 20.98
N LEU A 330 10.56 -2.28 21.62
CA LEU A 330 9.63 -1.18 21.47
C LEU A 330 9.74 -0.23 22.66
N VAL A 331 9.76 1.06 22.37
CA VAL A 331 9.67 2.14 23.36
C VAL A 331 8.48 3.04 23.02
N PRO A 332 7.80 3.63 24.01
CA PRO A 332 6.83 4.68 23.73
C PRO A 332 7.49 5.83 22.96
N THR A 333 6.83 6.35 21.94
CA THR A 333 7.40 7.40 21.08
C THR A 333 7.77 8.66 21.88
N VAL A 334 7.05 8.93 22.98
CA VAL A 334 7.34 10.02 23.92
C VAL A 334 8.67 9.88 24.67
N ALA A 335 9.26 8.68 24.74
CA ALA A 335 10.55 8.44 25.39
C ALA A 335 11.76 8.79 24.50
N ILE A 336 11.53 9.10 23.23
CA ILE A 336 12.58 9.44 22.27
C ILE A 336 12.91 10.92 22.39
N VAL A 337 14.18 11.22 22.63
CA VAL A 337 14.70 12.59 22.69
C VAL A 337 15.84 12.76 21.68
N THR A 338 16.04 13.99 21.22
CA THR A 338 17.15 14.33 20.32
C THR A 338 18.16 15.17 21.07
N GLU A 339 19.38 14.64 21.21
CA GLU A 339 20.52 15.38 21.80
C GLU A 339 21.64 15.49 20.78
N ASN A 340 22.18 16.71 20.61
CA ASN A 340 23.26 16.99 19.66
C ASN A 340 22.97 16.48 18.22
N GLY A 341 21.70 16.57 17.79
CA GLY A 341 21.25 16.15 16.46
C GLY A 341 21.15 14.64 16.24
N LYS A 342 21.31 13.81 17.28
CA LYS A 342 21.13 12.36 17.21
C LYS A 342 19.89 11.92 18.00
N PRO A 343 19.01 11.07 17.44
CA PRO A 343 17.91 10.50 18.19
C PRO A 343 18.43 9.47 19.22
N GLY A 344 17.81 9.46 20.40
CA GLY A 344 18.20 8.61 21.52
C GLY A 344 17.07 8.39 22.51
N VAL A 345 17.33 7.58 23.54
CA VAL A 345 16.47 7.42 24.72
C VAL A 345 17.27 7.75 25.98
N LEU A 346 16.59 8.22 27.01
CA LEU A 346 17.19 8.48 28.32
C LEU A 346 17.05 7.25 29.20
N LEU A 347 18.17 6.64 29.57
CA LEU A 347 18.21 5.50 30.49
C LEU A 347 18.27 5.95 31.94
N VAL A 348 17.76 5.10 32.84
CA VAL A 348 17.94 5.25 34.28
C VAL A 348 19.33 4.78 34.68
N GLY A 349 20.24 5.72 34.97
CA GLY A 349 21.60 5.42 35.45
C GLY A 349 21.65 4.96 36.91
N GLU A 350 22.83 4.55 37.40
CA GLU A 350 23.04 3.99 38.75
C GLU A 350 22.63 4.93 39.90
N GLN A 351 22.63 6.24 39.67
CA GLN A 351 22.21 7.27 40.64
C GLN A 351 20.81 7.83 40.38
N GLN A 352 19.98 7.10 39.62
CA GLN A 352 18.65 7.54 39.15
C GLN A 352 18.69 8.71 38.14
N GLU A 353 19.86 9.10 37.65
CA GLU A 353 20.02 10.21 36.70
C GLU A 353 19.78 9.78 35.24
N PRO A 354 19.22 10.67 34.39
CA PRO A 354 18.99 10.39 32.98
C PRO A 354 20.31 10.37 32.21
N THR A 355 20.64 9.22 31.62
CA THR A 355 21.81 9.06 30.75
C THR A 355 21.35 8.91 29.30
N PHE A 356 21.82 9.78 28.41
CA PHE A 356 21.47 9.70 26.99
C PHE A 356 22.18 8.53 26.31
N GLN A 357 21.39 7.69 25.66
CA GLN A 357 21.87 6.62 24.81
C GLN A 357 21.35 6.82 23.39
N ALA A 358 22.26 7.02 22.45
CA ALA A 358 21.92 7.07 21.03
C ALA A 358 21.36 5.73 20.58
N VAL A 359 20.24 5.76 19.86
CA VAL A 359 19.60 4.56 19.31
C VAL A 359 19.27 4.77 17.85
N GLU A 360 19.30 3.67 17.08
CA GLU A 360 18.79 3.67 15.72
C GLU A 360 17.30 3.42 15.74
N LEU A 361 16.52 4.41 15.34
CA LEU A 361 15.06 4.30 15.26
C LEU A 361 14.65 3.49 14.04
N GLY A 362 13.65 2.64 14.21
CA GLY A 362 12.96 1.91 13.14
C GLY A 362 11.54 2.46 12.93
N SER A 363 10.67 1.62 12.38
CA SER A 363 9.26 1.98 12.15
C SER A 363 8.55 2.34 13.45
N SER A 364 7.67 3.35 13.39
CA SER A 364 6.72 3.70 14.44
C SER A 364 5.30 3.29 14.05
N SER A 365 4.48 2.96 15.04
CA SER A 365 3.06 2.67 14.85
C SER A 365 2.31 3.08 16.13
N GLY A 366 1.37 4.01 15.99
CA GLY A 366 0.61 4.56 17.12
C GLY A 366 1.49 5.29 18.13
N ASP A 367 1.48 4.82 19.38
CA ASP A 367 2.19 5.38 20.52
C ASP A 367 3.59 4.77 20.74
N ARG A 368 4.04 3.86 19.85
CA ARG A 368 5.27 3.08 20.00
C ARG A 368 6.19 3.20 18.79
N THR A 369 7.48 3.17 19.05
CA THR A 369 8.55 3.17 18.06
C THR A 369 9.46 1.96 18.26
N ALA A 370 9.79 1.26 17.18
CA ALA A 370 10.75 0.16 17.21
C ALA A 370 12.19 0.70 17.22
N ILE A 371 13.05 0.09 18.03
CA ILE A 371 14.49 0.38 18.05
C ILE A 371 15.22 -0.71 17.26
N LEU A 372 15.93 -0.30 16.19
CA LEU A 372 16.70 -1.21 15.34
C LEU A 372 17.96 -1.69 16.05
N ASN A 373 18.71 -0.75 16.63
CA ASN A 373 19.96 -1.00 17.35
C ASN A 373 20.11 -0.03 18.53
N GLY A 374 20.83 -0.47 19.55
CA GLY A 374 21.22 0.37 20.69
C GLY A 374 20.32 0.28 21.92
N LEU A 375 19.32 -0.62 21.97
CA LEU A 375 18.53 -0.83 23.19
C LEU A 375 18.10 -2.29 23.36
N LYS A 376 18.32 -2.85 24.54
CA LYS A 376 17.88 -4.21 24.90
C LYS A 376 16.47 -4.19 25.51
N PRO A 377 15.66 -5.23 25.30
CA PRO A 377 14.40 -5.41 26.03
C PRO A 377 14.61 -5.43 27.55
N GLY A 378 13.65 -4.92 28.31
CA GLY A 378 13.68 -4.79 29.76
C GLY A 378 14.46 -3.59 30.29
N THR A 379 15.03 -2.75 29.41
CA THR A 379 15.72 -1.53 29.85
C THR A 379 14.70 -0.45 30.23
N ARG A 380 14.85 0.16 31.41
CA ARG A 380 14.01 1.29 31.84
C ARG A 380 14.43 2.58 31.14
N VAL A 381 13.49 3.20 30.43
CA VAL A 381 13.65 4.48 29.72
C VAL A 381 12.75 5.54 30.35
N PHE A 382 13.19 6.80 30.37
CA PHE A 382 12.37 7.92 30.83
C PHE A 382 11.34 8.34 29.76
N ILE A 383 10.09 8.50 30.16
CA ILE A 383 9.01 9.07 29.34
C ILE A 383 8.78 10.56 29.61
N ASP A 384 9.14 11.02 30.81
CA ASP A 384 9.24 12.43 31.18
C ASP A 384 10.37 12.58 32.19
N LEU A 385 11.03 13.74 32.16
CA LEU A 385 12.12 14.05 33.07
C LEU A 385 11.53 14.57 34.39
N PRO A 386 11.90 13.98 35.53
CA PRO A 386 11.42 14.47 36.80
C PRO A 386 11.95 15.89 37.08
N PRO A 387 11.24 16.72 37.87
CA PRO A 387 11.53 18.16 38.01
C PRO A 387 12.97 18.48 38.42
N TRP A 388 13.59 17.59 39.20
CA TRP A 388 14.95 17.73 39.72
C TRP A 388 16.04 17.36 38.69
N ALA A 389 15.70 16.64 37.61
CA ALA A 389 16.65 16.30 36.55
C ALA A 389 16.70 17.38 35.46
N LYS A 390 15.62 18.18 35.30
CA LYS A 390 15.57 19.33 34.38
C LYS A 390 16.55 20.45 34.80
N GLN A 391 16.79 20.59 36.10
CA GLN A 391 17.56 21.69 36.69
C GLN A 391 19.08 21.62 36.44
N ASN A 392 19.60 20.48 35.97
CA ASN A 392 21.03 20.27 35.69
C ASN A 392 21.39 20.39 34.19
N ARG A 393 20.44 20.77 33.32
CA ARG A 393 20.61 20.70 31.85
C ARG A 393 20.38 22.02 31.09
N ASP A 394 20.09 23.12 31.80
CA ASP A 394 20.20 24.49 31.27
C ASP A 394 21.62 25.03 31.54
#